data_AF-U2Q048-F1
#
_entry.id   AF-U2Q048-F1
#
_cell.length_a   1.000
_cell.length_b   1.000
_cell.length_c   1.000
_cell.angle_alpha   90.00
_cell.angle_beta   90.00
_cell.angle_gamma   90.00
#
_symmetry.space_group_name_H-M   'P 1'
#
loop_
_entity.id
_entity.type
_entity.pdbx_description
1 polymer ?
#
loop_
_entity_poly.entity_id
_entity_poly.type
_entity_poly.pdbx_seq_one_letter_code
_entity_poly.pdbx_strand_id
1 'polypeptide(L)'
;MLFYFKKIFGTVISFFYIFVNLNFYNSIFHEYVNDKIFHITLWLGIVETFFWIMLLYSVFYLKDKSSNTNSKSQEEAEKKVVKDIRDLLICFAIFLVSLICINISRVILQSSPYMNDVVSSVSTYVLFVGGTRVLFIFSSIVFIFIAVSRKSVLLIIISVLNLGISVMIWLDFDANITAVMRIIIAILAIIHYIFLKNTVRYTFKENDNGKIEMESNQKLKLNKQEDKK
;
A
#
# COMPACT_ATOMS: atom_id res chain seq x y z
N MET A 1 -11.05 18.24 -6.20
CA MET A 1 -11.14 18.25 -4.72
C MET A 1 -10.64 16.93 -4.10
N LEU A 2 -11.20 15.76 -4.47
CA LEU A 2 -10.83 14.45 -3.90
C LEU A 2 -9.31 14.11 -3.94
N PHE A 3 -8.57 14.56 -4.95
CA PHE A 3 -7.13 14.28 -5.07
C PHE A 3 -6.29 15.03 -4.02
N TYR A 4 -6.62 16.29 -3.75
CA TYR A 4 -5.93 17.08 -2.71
C TYR A 4 -6.23 16.50 -1.32
N PHE A 5 -7.48 16.12 -1.05
CA PHE A 5 -7.84 15.44 0.20
C PHE A 5 -7.05 14.13 0.40
N LYS A 6 -6.87 13.34 -0.67
CA LYS A 6 -6.10 12.08 -0.60
C LYS A 6 -4.61 12.30 -0.30
N LYS A 7 -4.00 13.34 -0.88
CA LYS A 7 -2.61 13.72 -0.58
C LYS A 7 -2.45 14.15 0.88
N ILE A 8 -3.33 15.04 1.33
CA ILE A 8 -3.34 15.52 2.72
C ILE A 8 -3.53 14.34 3.66
N PHE A 9 -4.46 13.42 3.36
CA PHE A 9 -4.71 12.24 4.17
C PHE A 9 -3.51 11.29 4.21
N GLY A 10 -2.84 11.04 3.07
CA GLY A 10 -1.62 10.23 3.01
C GLY A 10 -0.46 10.85 3.81
N THR A 11 -0.30 12.17 3.73
CA THR A 11 0.67 12.92 4.53
C THR A 11 0.35 12.83 6.02
N VAL A 12 -0.91 13.02 6.43
CA VAL A 12 -1.34 12.91 7.83
C VAL A 12 -1.10 11.51 8.38
N ILE A 13 -1.45 10.46 7.64
CA ILE A 13 -1.18 9.08 8.05
C ILE A 13 0.32 8.82 8.18
N SER A 14 1.14 9.38 7.28
CA SER A 14 2.60 9.26 7.37
C SER A 14 3.15 9.95 8.63
N PHE A 15 2.59 11.10 9.03
CA PHE A 15 2.94 11.73 10.31
C PHE A 15 2.56 10.86 11.52
N PHE A 16 1.37 10.27 11.53
CA PHE A 16 0.99 9.31 12.57
C PHE A 16 1.92 8.11 12.58
N TYR A 17 2.32 7.62 11.40
CA TYR A 17 3.25 6.50 11.28
C TYR A 17 4.62 6.82 11.88
N ILE A 18 5.11 8.05 11.76
CA ILE A 18 6.33 8.51 12.47
C ILE A 18 6.12 8.43 13.99
N PHE A 19 5.01 8.97 14.49
CA PHE A 19 4.74 9.03 15.92
C PHE A 19 4.66 7.64 16.58
N VAL A 20 3.97 6.69 15.95
CA VAL A 20 3.88 5.32 16.48
C VAL A 20 5.22 4.60 16.45
N ASN A 21 6.07 4.85 15.45
CA ASN A 21 7.42 4.28 15.40
C ASN A 21 8.36 4.91 16.41
N LEU A 22 8.22 6.20 16.73
CA LEU A 22 8.93 6.83 17.84
C LEU A 22 8.53 6.23 19.19
N ASN A 23 7.24 5.97 19.39
CA ASN A 23 6.75 5.34 20.61
C ASN A 23 7.27 3.89 20.74
N PHE A 24 7.25 3.14 19.63
CA PHE A 24 7.84 1.80 19.57
C PHE A 24 9.34 1.82 19.84
N TYR A 25 10.09 2.75 19.24
CA TYR A 25 11.51 2.94 19.53
C TYR A 25 11.75 3.18 21.02
N ASN A 26 10.97 4.05 21.66
CA ASN A 26 11.10 4.35 23.08
C ASN A 26 10.77 3.15 23.98
N SER A 27 9.87 2.25 23.57
CA SER A 27 9.57 1.03 24.32
C SER A 27 10.70 0.02 24.42
N ILE A 28 11.74 0.16 23.57
CA ILE A 28 12.91 -0.72 23.62
C ILE A 28 13.86 -0.31 24.75
N PHE A 29 13.89 0.97 25.10
CA PHE A 29 14.79 1.52 26.13
C PHE A 29 14.13 1.66 27.50
N HIS A 30 12.83 1.37 27.61
CA HIS A 30 12.08 1.46 28.85
C HIS A 30 11.41 0.13 29.13
N GLU A 31 11.58 -0.38 30.35
CA GLU A 31 10.85 -1.53 30.84
C GLU A 31 9.39 -1.14 31.08
N TYR A 32 8.56 -1.37 30.06
CA TYR A 32 7.13 -1.20 30.17
C TYR A 32 6.45 -2.50 30.57
N VAL A 33 5.34 -2.37 31.30
CA VAL A 33 4.44 -3.50 31.57
C VAL A 33 3.92 -4.06 30.24
N ASN A 34 3.77 -5.37 30.16
CA ASN A 34 3.26 -6.12 29.00
C ASN A 34 2.03 -5.48 28.34
N ASP A 35 1.08 -5.00 29.14
CA ASP A 35 -0.13 -4.30 28.66
C ASP A 35 0.19 -3.05 27.83
N LYS A 36 1.16 -2.25 28.29
CA LYS A 36 1.61 -1.07 27.55
C LYS A 36 2.35 -1.45 26.27
N ILE A 37 3.16 -2.51 26.28
CA ILE A 37 3.85 -3.02 25.07
C ILE A 37 2.83 -3.55 24.06
N PHE A 38 1.80 -4.25 24.52
CA PHE A 38 0.67 -4.70 23.70
C PHE A 38 0.00 -3.52 22.99
N HIS A 39 -0.36 -2.47 23.72
CA HIS A 39 -1.00 -1.29 23.13
C HIS A 39 -0.08 -0.57 22.12
N ILE A 40 1.21 -0.43 22.42
CA ILE A 40 2.18 0.20 21.51
C ILE A 40 2.30 -0.59 20.20
N THR A 41 2.49 -1.91 20.28
CA THR A 41 2.67 -2.79 19.12
C THR A 41 1.40 -2.95 18.30
N LEU A 42 0.23 -3.02 18.94
CA LEU A 42 -1.07 -3.07 18.27
C LEU A 42 -1.35 -1.78 17.51
N TRP A 43 -1.13 -0.63 18.15
CA TRP A 43 -1.35 0.66 17.51
C TRP A 43 -0.38 0.90 16.35
N LEU A 44 0.88 0.48 16.50
CA LEU A 44 1.86 0.44 15.42
C LEU A 44 1.35 -0.38 14.23
N GLY A 45 0.88 -1.61 14.46
CA GLY A 45 0.40 -2.50 13.39
C GLY A 45 -0.82 -1.94 12.64
N ILE A 46 -1.75 -1.30 13.34
CA ILE A 46 -2.91 -0.64 12.72
C ILE A 46 -2.46 0.51 11.81
N VAL A 47 -1.66 1.43 12.34
CA VAL A 47 -1.19 2.61 11.59
C VAL A 47 -0.28 2.20 10.42
N GLU A 48 0.58 1.20 10.60
CA GLU A 48 1.44 0.64 9.54
C GLU A 48 0.60 0.10 8.38
N THR A 49 -0.49 -0.61 8.67
CA THR A 49 -1.40 -1.14 7.65
C THR A 49 -2.05 0.00 6.85
N PHE A 50 -2.58 1.03 7.53
CA PHE A 50 -3.17 2.19 6.86
C PHE A 50 -2.14 2.97 6.03
N PHE A 51 -0.93 3.14 6.54
CA PHE A 51 0.17 3.78 5.83
C PHE A 51 0.47 3.07 4.51
N TRP A 52 0.65 1.74 4.54
CA TRP A 52 0.94 0.97 3.33
C TRP A 52 -0.22 0.97 2.35
N ILE A 53 -1.47 0.88 2.81
CA ILE A 53 -2.65 1.02 1.92
C ILE A 53 -2.60 2.34 1.15
N MET A 54 -2.33 3.45 1.85
CA MET A 54 -2.26 4.78 1.22
C MET A 54 -1.07 4.91 0.27
N LEU A 55 0.06 4.30 0.59
CA LEU A 55 1.25 4.34 -0.27
C LEU A 55 1.04 3.53 -1.54
N LEU A 56 0.55 2.29 -1.42
CA LEU A 56 0.23 1.42 -2.55
C LEU A 56 -0.85 2.02 -3.43
N TYR A 57 -1.86 2.68 -2.83
CA TYR A 57 -2.88 3.41 -3.59
C TYR A 57 -2.28 4.51 -4.48
N SER A 58 -1.20 5.17 -4.03
CA SER A 58 -0.51 6.19 -4.83
C SER A 58 0.18 5.62 -6.08
N VAL A 59 0.57 4.34 -6.05
CA VAL A 59 1.25 3.65 -7.15
C VAL A 59 0.34 3.52 -8.38
N PHE A 60 -0.96 3.35 -8.18
CA PHE A 60 -1.95 3.35 -9.28
C PHE A 60 -1.96 4.67 -10.06
N TYR A 61 -1.54 5.79 -9.46
CA TYR A 61 -1.56 7.09 -10.14
C TYR A 61 -0.35 7.36 -11.01
N LEU A 62 0.73 6.61 -10.85
CA LEU A 62 1.98 6.80 -11.60
C LEU A 62 1.93 6.12 -12.97
N LYS A 63 0.77 6.12 -13.65
CA LYS A 63 0.57 5.37 -14.89
C LYS A 63 1.68 5.69 -15.90
N ASP A 64 2.23 4.61 -16.44
CA ASP A 64 3.34 4.62 -17.37
C ASP A 64 3.00 5.52 -18.56
N LYS A 65 3.84 6.53 -18.79
CA LYS A 65 3.83 7.37 -19.99
C LYS A 65 4.40 6.55 -21.15
N SER A 66 3.75 5.43 -21.46
CA SER A 66 4.15 4.49 -22.51
C SER A 66 2.97 4.21 -23.45
N SER A 67 2.36 5.27 -23.97
CA SER A 67 1.57 5.17 -25.20
C SER A 67 2.12 6.19 -26.19
N ASN A 68 3.37 6.00 -26.59
CA ASN A 68 3.87 6.56 -27.82
C ASN A 68 4.46 5.39 -28.61
N THR A 69 3.58 4.58 -29.23
CA THR A 69 3.87 3.68 -30.36
C THR A 69 2.62 2.92 -30.77
N ASN A 70 2.10 3.31 -31.94
CA ASN A 70 1.49 2.50 -32.99
C ASN A 70 0.48 1.41 -32.59
N SER A 71 -0.80 1.75 -32.83
CA SER A 71 -1.84 0.92 -33.46
C SER A 71 -1.55 -0.58 -33.58
N LYS A 72 -1.58 -1.30 -32.46
CA LYS A 72 -2.06 -2.69 -32.41
C LYS A 72 -3.39 -2.66 -31.67
N SER A 73 -4.38 -3.33 -32.25
CA SER A 73 -5.82 -3.33 -31.93
C SER A 73 -6.16 -2.74 -30.55
N GLN A 74 -6.94 -1.66 -30.55
CA GLN A 74 -7.38 -0.96 -29.33
C GLN A 74 -7.94 -1.92 -28.28
N GLU A 75 -8.57 -3.01 -28.72
CA GLU A 75 -9.12 -4.08 -27.89
C GLU A 75 -8.05 -4.95 -27.19
N GLU A 76 -6.91 -5.25 -27.82
CA GLU A 76 -5.79 -5.98 -27.18
C GLU A 76 -5.06 -5.09 -26.16
N ALA A 77 -4.94 -3.79 -26.45
CA ALA A 77 -4.36 -2.82 -25.54
C ALA A 77 -5.22 -2.65 -24.27
N GLU A 78 -6.54 -2.58 -24.41
CA GLU A 78 -7.48 -2.50 -23.29
C GLU A 78 -7.47 -3.78 -22.44
N LYS A 79 -7.50 -4.96 -23.06
CA LYS A 79 -7.40 -6.26 -22.34
C LYS A 79 -6.08 -6.38 -21.57
N LYS A 80 -4.97 -5.89 -22.13
CA LYS A 80 -3.66 -5.89 -21.48
C LYS A 80 -3.61 -4.95 -20.26
N VAL A 81 -4.23 -3.77 -20.36
CA VAL A 81 -4.33 -2.81 -19.24
C VAL A 81 -5.17 -3.36 -18.09
N VAL A 82 -6.31 -4.00 -18.38
CA VAL A 82 -7.15 -4.63 -17.35
C VAL A 82 -6.40 -5.76 -16.64
N LYS A 83 -5.64 -6.57 -17.38
CA LYS A 83 -4.79 -7.62 -16.81
C LYS A 83 -3.70 -7.03 -15.90
N ASP A 84 -2.99 -5.99 -16.32
CA ASP A 84 -1.95 -5.31 -15.51
C ASP A 84 -2.51 -4.77 -14.18
N ILE A 85 -3.70 -4.15 -14.22
CA ILE A 85 -4.35 -3.63 -13.00
C ILE A 85 -4.73 -4.77 -12.05
N ARG A 86 -5.24 -5.89 -12.58
CA ARG A 86 -5.60 -7.06 -11.76
C ARG A 86 -4.37 -7.68 -11.12
N ASP A 87 -3.30 -7.88 -11.89
CA ASP A 87 -2.07 -8.50 -11.41
C ASP A 87 -1.42 -7.60 -10.33
N LEU A 88 -1.47 -6.27 -10.50
CA LEU A 88 -1.04 -5.29 -9.50
C LEU A 88 -1.88 -5.37 -8.21
N LEU A 89 -3.21 -5.46 -8.33
CA LEU A 89 -4.12 -5.59 -7.19
C LEU A 89 -3.82 -6.86 -6.38
N ILE A 90 -3.58 -7.99 -7.06
CA ILE A 90 -3.21 -9.26 -6.42
C ILE A 90 -1.88 -9.12 -5.66
N CYS A 91 -0.87 -8.48 -6.26
CA CYS A 91 0.41 -8.23 -5.60
C CYS A 91 0.24 -7.37 -4.34
N PHE A 92 -0.59 -6.32 -4.40
CA PHE A 92 -0.89 -5.48 -3.24
C PHE A 92 -1.65 -6.22 -2.15
N ALA A 93 -2.59 -7.09 -2.53
CA ALA A 93 -3.32 -7.92 -1.57
C ALA A 93 -2.37 -8.87 -0.84
N ILE A 94 -1.48 -9.56 -1.56
CA ILE A 94 -0.48 -10.46 -0.96
C ILE A 94 0.44 -9.68 -0.01
N PHE A 95 0.89 -8.48 -0.41
CA PHE A 95 1.71 -7.62 0.44
C PHE A 95 1.00 -7.24 1.74
N LEU A 96 -0.24 -6.77 1.65
CA LEU A 96 -1.02 -6.34 2.82
C LEU A 96 -1.36 -7.50 3.75
N VAL A 97 -1.74 -8.66 3.22
CA VAL A 97 -2.00 -9.85 4.04
C VAL A 97 -0.73 -10.27 4.78
N SER A 98 0.42 -10.30 4.09
CA SER A 98 1.71 -10.64 4.71
C SER A 98 2.09 -9.65 5.81
N LEU A 99 1.90 -8.34 5.56
CA LEU A 99 2.15 -7.28 6.52
C LEU A 99 1.27 -7.42 7.77
N ILE A 100 -0.03 -7.69 7.60
CA ILE A 100 -0.96 -7.88 8.71
C ILE A 100 -0.54 -9.10 9.54
N CYS A 101 -0.16 -10.22 8.91
CA CYS A 101 0.33 -11.40 9.60
C CYS A 101 1.60 -11.10 10.42
N ILE A 102 2.54 -10.34 9.87
CA ILE A 102 3.74 -9.89 10.59
C ILE A 102 3.37 -9.01 11.78
N ASN A 103 2.44 -8.08 11.62
CA ASN A 103 2.01 -7.21 12.70
C ASN A 103 1.36 -7.99 13.84
N ILE A 104 0.51 -8.97 13.52
CA ILE A 104 -0.06 -9.88 14.51
C ILE A 104 1.06 -10.68 15.21
N SER A 105 2.01 -11.22 14.44
CA SER A 105 3.17 -11.93 15.01
C SER A 105 3.98 -11.05 15.95
N ARG A 106 4.25 -9.78 15.59
CA ARG A 106 4.95 -8.81 16.45
C ARG A 106 4.22 -8.60 17.77
N VAL A 107 2.91 -8.36 17.72
CA VAL A 107 2.10 -8.19 18.93
C VAL A 107 2.22 -9.42 19.83
N ILE A 108 2.05 -10.63 19.29
CA ILE A 108 2.10 -11.87 20.07
C ILE A 108 3.48 -12.09 20.71
N LEU A 109 4.55 -11.92 19.93
CA LEU A 109 5.91 -12.23 20.38
C LEU A 109 6.48 -11.19 21.34
N GLN A 110 6.14 -9.92 21.18
CA GLN A 110 6.74 -8.83 21.97
C GLN A 110 5.92 -8.45 23.21
N SER A 111 4.60 -8.67 23.21
CA SER A 111 3.75 -8.24 24.32
C SER A 111 3.73 -9.20 25.51
N SER A 112 4.05 -10.48 25.31
CA SER A 112 3.95 -11.49 26.37
C SER A 112 5.04 -12.54 26.24
N PRO A 113 5.94 -12.65 27.25
CA PRO A 113 6.95 -13.72 27.30
C PRO A 113 6.32 -15.12 27.24
N TYR A 114 5.19 -15.33 27.92
CA TYR A 114 4.47 -16.61 27.88
C TYR A 114 4.01 -16.97 26.47
N MET A 115 3.45 -16.00 25.73
CA MET A 115 3.02 -16.25 24.35
C MET A 115 4.20 -16.51 23.43
N ASN A 116 5.33 -15.83 23.65
CA ASN A 116 6.56 -16.08 22.92
C ASN A 116 7.06 -17.53 23.12
N ASP A 117 7.03 -18.02 24.37
CA ASP A 117 7.41 -19.40 24.70
C ASP A 117 6.49 -20.43 24.03
N VAL A 118 5.17 -20.18 24.05
CA VAL A 118 4.19 -21.06 23.37
C VAL A 118 4.42 -21.10 21.86
N VAL A 119 4.65 -19.94 21.23
CA VAL A 119 4.90 -19.86 19.79
C VAL A 119 6.21 -20.57 19.43
N SER A 120 7.22 -20.46 20.28
CA SER A 120 8.55 -21.05 20.05
C SER A 120 8.60 -22.56 20.31
N SER A 121 7.70 -23.10 21.14
CA SER A 121 7.65 -24.52 21.51
C SER A 121 6.75 -25.37 20.60
N VAL A 122 5.78 -24.75 19.91
CA VAL A 122 4.85 -25.46 19.03
C VAL A 122 5.28 -25.32 17.57
N SER A 123 5.72 -26.43 16.97
CA SER A 123 6.24 -26.48 15.59
C SER A 123 5.32 -25.78 14.56
N THR A 124 4.00 -25.95 14.66
CA THR A 124 3.04 -25.30 13.76
C THR A 124 3.07 -23.77 13.87
N TYR A 125 3.23 -23.22 15.07
CA TYR A 125 3.29 -21.77 15.29
C TYR A 125 4.63 -21.19 14.85
N VAL A 126 5.74 -21.91 15.09
CA VAL A 126 7.06 -21.56 14.54
C VAL A 126 6.99 -21.49 13.02
N LEU A 127 6.40 -22.49 12.37
CA LEU A 127 6.30 -22.54 10.92
C LEU A 127 5.39 -21.44 10.35
N PHE A 128 4.29 -21.13 11.04
CA PHE A 128 3.40 -20.05 10.65
C PHE A 128 4.08 -18.66 10.77
N VAL A 129 4.71 -18.38 11.91
CA VAL A 129 5.42 -17.12 12.15
C VAL A 129 6.62 -16.98 11.22
N GLY A 130 7.46 -18.02 11.10
CA GLY A 130 8.60 -18.02 10.19
C GLY A 130 8.17 -17.90 8.72
N GLY A 131 7.14 -18.66 8.32
CA GLY A 131 6.62 -18.66 6.96
C GLY A 131 6.05 -17.31 6.52
N THR A 132 5.32 -16.63 7.41
CA THR A 132 4.77 -15.28 7.13
C THR A 132 5.87 -14.23 6.97
N ARG A 133 6.96 -14.32 7.74
CA ARG A 133 8.15 -13.45 7.58
C ARG A 133 8.83 -13.67 6.22
N VAL A 134 9.02 -14.92 5.82
CA VAL A 134 9.57 -15.27 4.50
C VAL A 134 8.67 -14.77 3.37
N LEU A 135 7.35 -14.95 3.49
CA LEU A 135 6.38 -14.46 2.51
C LEU A 135 6.46 -12.94 2.34
N PHE A 136 6.68 -12.19 3.41
CA PHE A 136 6.84 -10.74 3.35
C PHE A 136 8.13 -10.29 2.65
N ILE A 137 9.23 -11.06 2.76
CA ILE A 137 10.45 -10.82 1.97
C ILE A 137 10.12 -10.96 0.48
N PHE A 138 9.48 -12.06 0.08
CA PHE A 138 9.06 -12.27 -1.30
C PHE A 138 8.15 -11.15 -1.81
N SER A 139 7.18 -10.73 -0.99
CA SER A 139 6.29 -9.64 -1.35
C SER A 139 7.01 -8.30 -1.48
N SER A 140 8.02 -8.05 -0.63
CA SER A 140 8.88 -6.86 -0.70
C SER A 140 9.72 -6.83 -1.99
N ILE A 141 10.23 -7.98 -2.43
CA ILE A 141 10.94 -8.10 -3.71
C ILE A 141 10.01 -7.78 -4.88
N VAL A 142 8.79 -8.34 -4.89
CA VAL A 142 7.78 -8.03 -5.92
C VAL A 142 7.45 -6.53 -5.94
N PHE A 143 7.37 -5.90 -4.77
CA PHE A 143 7.11 -4.46 -4.67
C PHE A 143 8.22 -3.61 -5.30
N ILE A 144 9.49 -4.03 -5.24
CA ILE A 144 10.60 -3.36 -5.94
C ILE A 144 10.38 -3.39 -7.45
N PHE A 145 10.03 -4.55 -8.02
CA PHE A 145 9.77 -4.67 -9.47
C PHE A 145 8.63 -3.74 -9.91
N ILE A 146 7.58 -3.61 -9.09
CA ILE A 146 6.47 -2.67 -9.34
C ILE A 146 6.97 -1.22 -9.29
N ALA A 147 7.76 -0.85 -8.28
CA ALA A 147 8.30 0.49 -8.14
C ALA A 147 9.19 0.89 -9.32
N VAL A 148 10.05 -0.03 -9.78
CA VAL A 148 10.90 0.14 -10.96
C VAL A 148 10.05 0.32 -12.22
N SER A 149 9.02 -0.50 -12.40
CA SER A 149 8.11 -0.43 -13.54
C SER A 149 7.36 0.90 -13.63
N ARG A 150 7.11 1.57 -12.50
CA ARG A 150 6.45 2.89 -12.43
C ARG A 150 7.43 4.07 -12.52
N LYS A 151 8.74 3.81 -12.70
CA LYS A 151 9.80 4.82 -12.89
C LYS A 151 9.84 5.91 -11.80
N SER A 152 9.40 5.59 -10.59
CA SER A 152 9.42 6.51 -9.45
C SER A 152 10.61 6.22 -8.56
N VAL A 153 11.61 7.10 -8.61
CA VAL A 153 12.85 6.97 -7.82
C VAL A 153 12.55 6.89 -6.32
N LEU A 154 11.59 7.69 -5.81
CA LEU A 154 11.22 7.67 -4.39
C LEU A 154 10.59 6.33 -3.97
N LEU A 155 9.71 5.74 -4.79
CA LEU A 155 9.14 4.43 -4.49
C LEU A 155 10.19 3.31 -4.57
N ILE A 156 11.17 3.43 -5.46
CA ILE A 156 12.28 2.47 -5.52
C ILE A 156 13.08 2.53 -4.22
N ILE A 157 13.41 3.73 -3.72
CA ILE A 157 14.11 3.86 -2.44
C ILE A 157 13.27 3.29 -1.28
N ILE A 158 11.97 3.62 -1.21
CA ILE A 158 11.07 3.10 -0.17
C ILE A 158 10.99 1.56 -0.22
N SER A 159 10.87 0.97 -1.41
CA SER A 159 10.78 -0.48 -1.57
C SER A 159 12.07 -1.20 -1.17
N VAL A 160 13.24 -0.63 -1.48
CA VAL A 160 14.54 -1.17 -1.04
C VAL A 160 14.68 -1.08 0.48
N LEU A 161 14.30 0.04 1.10
CA LEU A 161 14.29 0.16 2.56
C LEU A 161 13.33 -0.85 3.21
N ASN A 162 12.16 -1.06 2.62
CA ASN A 162 11.20 -2.07 3.10
C ASN A 162 11.74 -3.50 2.96
N LEU A 163 12.50 -3.80 1.90
CA LEU A 163 13.19 -5.08 1.80
C LEU A 163 14.20 -5.24 2.95
N GLY A 164 14.98 -4.20 3.26
CA GLY A 164 15.86 -4.18 4.42
C GLY A 164 15.12 -4.50 5.73
N ILE A 165 13.99 -3.83 5.98
CA ILE A 165 13.13 -4.10 7.14
C ILE A 165 12.63 -5.55 7.13
N SER A 166 12.17 -6.07 5.99
CA SER A 166 11.67 -7.45 5.91
C SER A 166 12.72 -8.49 6.29
N VAL A 167 13.97 -8.28 5.88
CA VAL A 167 15.11 -9.13 6.26
C VAL A 167 15.42 -8.99 7.74
N MET A 168 15.41 -7.78 8.29
CA MET A 168 15.63 -7.56 9.72
C MET A 168 14.55 -8.20 10.59
N ILE A 169 13.28 -8.14 10.18
CA ILE A 169 12.18 -8.83 10.87
C ILE A 169 12.38 -10.35 10.82
N TRP A 170 12.85 -10.88 9.69
CA TRP A 170 13.13 -12.31 9.57
C TRP A 170 14.28 -12.77 10.50
N LEU A 171 15.30 -11.93 10.69
CA LEU A 171 16.43 -12.15 11.60
C LEU A 171 16.12 -11.83 13.08
N ASP A 172 14.85 -11.57 13.44
CA ASP A 172 14.43 -11.15 14.79
C ASP A 172 15.05 -9.82 15.28
N PHE A 173 15.58 -8.99 14.37
CA PHE A 173 16.08 -7.65 14.66
C PHE A 173 15.00 -6.56 14.49
N ASP A 174 13.72 -6.89 14.75
CA ASP A 174 12.62 -5.93 14.70
C ASP A 174 12.57 -5.04 15.96
N ALA A 175 13.56 -4.14 16.03
CA ALA A 175 13.82 -3.29 17.18
C ALA A 175 14.13 -1.84 16.75
N ASN A 176 15.23 -1.28 17.22
CA ASN A 176 15.60 0.13 17.09
C ASN A 176 15.87 0.53 15.64
N ILE A 177 16.68 -0.26 14.92
CA ILE A 177 17.08 0.04 13.55
C ILE A 177 15.86 -0.02 12.61
N THR A 178 14.99 -1.03 12.76
CA THR A 178 13.78 -1.12 11.93
C THR A 178 12.81 0.03 12.19
N ALA A 179 12.66 0.46 13.45
CA ALA A 179 11.87 1.65 13.78
C ALA A 179 12.41 2.92 13.09
N VAL A 180 13.74 3.13 13.11
CA VAL A 180 14.38 4.26 12.43
C VAL A 180 14.19 4.17 10.91
N MET A 181 14.36 2.99 10.31
CA MET A 181 14.10 2.78 8.88
C MET A 181 12.64 3.07 8.50
N ARG A 182 11.67 2.65 9.33
CA ARG A 182 10.24 2.96 9.13
C ARG A 182 9.97 4.46 9.19
N ILE A 183 10.62 5.20 10.09
CA ILE A 183 10.53 6.67 10.16
C ILE A 183 11.10 7.31 8.87
N ILE A 184 12.25 6.84 8.39
CA ILE A 184 12.84 7.32 7.13
C ILE A 184 11.88 7.05 5.96
N ILE A 185 11.30 5.86 5.88
CA ILE A 185 10.28 5.52 4.87
C ILE A 185 9.08 6.48 4.94
N ALA A 186 8.60 6.81 6.15
CA ALA A 186 7.49 7.73 6.33
C ALA A 186 7.81 9.14 5.82
N ILE A 187 9.02 9.64 6.10
CA ILE A 187 9.49 10.94 5.60
C ILE A 187 9.58 10.92 4.07
N LEU A 188 10.14 9.86 3.47
CA LEU A 188 10.19 9.69 2.03
C LEU A 188 8.79 9.61 1.40
N ALA A 189 7.83 8.98 2.07
CA ALA A 189 6.45 8.92 1.63
C ALA A 189 5.77 10.31 1.65
N ILE A 190 6.03 11.13 2.66
CA ILE A 190 5.55 12.53 2.70
C ILE A 190 6.10 13.31 1.50
N ILE A 191 7.40 13.21 1.24
CA ILE A 191 8.04 13.84 0.07
C ILE A 191 7.39 13.32 -1.21
N HIS A 192 7.18 12.02 -1.33
CA HIS A 192 6.52 11.39 -2.47
C HIS A 192 5.10 11.96 -2.71
N TYR A 193 4.28 12.11 -1.67
CA TYR A 193 2.93 12.69 -1.80
C TYR A 193 2.95 14.16 -2.23
N ILE A 194 3.94 14.94 -1.79
CA ILE A 194 4.12 16.33 -2.19
C ILE A 194 4.48 16.41 -3.69
N PHE A 195 5.44 15.59 -4.12
CA PHE A 195 5.93 15.56 -5.52
C PHE A 195 4.99 14.84 -6.48
N LEU A 196 4.01 14.08 -6.00
CA LEU A 196 3.04 13.40 -6.84
C LEU A 196 2.28 14.43 -7.69
N LYS A 197 2.49 14.44 -9.02
CA LYS A 197 1.89 15.46 -9.90
C LYS A 197 0.36 15.38 -9.85
N ASN A 198 -0.33 16.53 -9.82
CA ASN A 198 -1.81 16.63 -9.79
C ASN A 198 -2.53 16.14 -11.06
N THR A 199 -1.83 15.47 -11.97
CA THR A 199 -2.38 15.08 -13.27
C THR A 199 -3.16 13.77 -13.13
N VAL A 200 -4.37 13.84 -12.56
CA VAL A 200 -5.35 12.75 -12.69
C VAL A 200 -5.99 12.88 -14.07
N ARG A 201 -5.60 12.03 -15.02
CA ARG A 201 -6.49 11.59 -16.10
C ARG A 201 -6.78 10.11 -15.89
N TYR A 202 -7.62 9.82 -14.92
CA TYR A 202 -8.49 8.66 -14.99
C TYR A 202 -9.87 9.19 -15.29
N THR A 203 -10.09 9.57 -16.55
CA THR A 203 -11.43 9.41 -17.11
C THR A 203 -11.58 7.89 -17.21
N PHE A 204 -12.31 7.27 -16.28
CA PHE A 204 -13.04 6.07 -16.65
C PHE A 204 -13.78 6.53 -17.91
N LYS A 205 -13.39 6.02 -19.08
CA LYS A 205 -14.08 6.35 -20.31
C LYS A 205 -15.47 5.76 -20.09
N GLU A 206 -16.37 6.59 -19.57
CA GLU A 206 -17.79 6.32 -19.55
C GLU A 206 -18.08 5.88 -20.97
N ASN A 207 -18.48 4.62 -21.14
CA ASN A 207 -18.68 3.99 -22.43
C ASN A 207 -19.32 5.02 -23.36
N ASP A 208 -18.68 5.30 -24.52
CA ASP A 208 -19.22 6.23 -25.51
C ASP A 208 -20.69 5.87 -25.88
N ASN A 209 -21.10 4.61 -25.64
CA ASN A 209 -22.47 4.12 -25.78
C ASN A 209 -23.48 4.84 -24.88
N GLY A 210 -23.16 5.18 -23.63
CA GLY A 210 -24.09 5.87 -22.71
C GLY A 210 -24.32 7.34 -23.10
N LYS A 211 -23.30 7.98 -23.67
CA LYS A 211 -23.39 9.35 -24.18
C LYS A 211 -24.19 9.40 -25.49
N ILE A 212 -24.01 8.41 -26.37
CA ILE A 212 -24.82 8.24 -27.59
C ILE A 212 -26.28 7.93 -27.25
N GLU A 213 -26.57 7.13 -26.22
CA GLU A 213 -27.93 6.85 -25.75
C GLU A 213 -28.61 8.08 -25.13
N MET A 214 -27.87 8.93 -24.41
CA MET A 214 -28.42 10.16 -23.85
C MET A 214 -28.69 11.22 -24.92
N GLU A 215 -27.79 11.38 -25.90
CA GLU A 215 -27.98 12.30 -27.03
C GLU A 215 -29.10 11.84 -27.97
N SER A 216 -29.23 10.54 -28.23
CA SER A 216 -30.33 9.99 -29.05
C SER A 216 -31.68 10.15 -28.35
N ASN A 217 -31.75 9.87 -27.04
CA ASN A 217 -32.98 10.06 -26.27
C ASN A 217 -33.37 11.54 -26.08
N GLN A 218 -32.41 12.46 -26.02
CA GLN A 218 -32.71 13.90 -26.03
C GLN A 218 -33.25 14.38 -27.37
N LYS A 219 -32.65 13.96 -28.50
CA LYS A 219 -33.17 14.27 -29.84
C LYS A 219 -34.57 13.69 -30.06
N LEU A 220 -34.83 12.48 -29.57
CA LEU A 220 -36.15 11.83 -29.68
C LEU A 220 -37.24 12.54 -28.85
N LYS A 221 -36.86 13.16 -27.73
CA LYS A 221 -37.75 13.97 -26.89
C LYS A 221 -38.03 15.35 -27.50
N LEU A 222 -37.03 15.99 -28.13
CA LEU A 222 -37.21 17.25 -28.84
C LEU A 222 -38.16 17.09 -30.05
N ASN A 223 -37.94 16.07 -30.88
CA ASN A 223 -38.81 15.85 -32.06
C ASN A 223 -40.28 15.58 -31.66
N LYS A 224 -40.53 14.87 -30.55
CA LYS A 224 -41.89 14.65 -30.03
C LYS A 224 -42.56 15.91 -29.45
N GLN A 225 -41.81 16.95 -29.14
CA GLN A 225 -42.35 18.23 -28.68
C GLN A 225 -42.68 19.17 -29.84
N GLU A 226 -41.97 19.05 -30.96
CA GLU A 226 -42.27 19.81 -32.19
C GLU A 226 -43.53 19.29 -32.90
N ASP A 227 -43.79 17.97 -32.89
CA ASP A 227 -45.01 17.36 -33.47
C ASP A 227 -46.32 17.64 -32.68
N LYS A 228 -46.23 18.34 -31.53
CA LYS A 228 -47.38 18.66 -30.66
C LYS A 228 -47.75 20.14 -30.60
N LYS A 229 -47.17 20.98 -31.45
CA LYS A 229 -47.60 22.37 -31.68
C LYS A 229 -48.26 22.50 -33.04
#